data_AF-A0A9E2R6J6-F1
#
_entry.id   AF-A0A9E2R6J6-F1
#
_cell.length_a   1.000
_cell.length_b   1.000
_cell.length_c   1.000
_cell.angle_alpha   90.00
_cell.angle_beta   90.00
_cell.angle_gamma   90.00
#
_symmetry.space_group_name_H-M   'P 1'
#
loop_
_entity.id
_entity.type
_entity.pdbx_description
1 polymer ?
#
loop_
_entity_poly.entity_id
_entity_poly.type
_entity_poly.pdbx_seq_one_letter_code
_entity_poly.pdbx_strand_id
1 'polypeptide(L)'
;MNITPRRWAGRPPPDAHGTVRTPHPADFRIIHLTRRACLAGILLAAAAEPLRAQSPEHSPSDSFAAYGTRPDALLAPVPPPARPLSAGDPVNIAPWGERTSWDNGRDVGIYWEDPRDVFRVVVAFAGPPPAPASARLQWWQSQWPERRIPRDHPSGAGESGWLDIGDWYRGRWRDADAQLQIDGRTWTYVFHHVNATEFPQLKDFSAPYRTTMKVRLLFSHTAPALQSFQVFSDSTWRSTDVRLEWGGTAVNSQSWDGHLETFNGYVDHLEPLGANVTLGPDRSWKSRVKRHMAGVRTRVWFTESPNVNSFDRTVVTVRARQANFSFDARDVARGARVFAPAYGVLVQRADALETYADVRARWKAAPSEPLYQRVFDQPEQSYQRALADMPPKRQFYFPVGCEGGRQRFGVEPDGSAFCVNDRIDEPPGKDTARR
;
A
#
# COMPACT_ATOMS: atom_id res chain seq x y z
N MET A 1 45.78 -16.64 -26.44
CA MET A 1 44.37 -16.63 -25.99
C MET A 1 43.75 -15.34 -26.48
N ASN A 2 42.85 -15.41 -27.46
CA ASN A 2 42.17 -14.23 -27.99
C ASN A 2 40.97 -13.89 -27.09
N ILE A 3 41.10 -12.82 -26.30
CA ILE A 3 40.03 -12.29 -25.44
C ILE A 3 39.20 -11.33 -26.29
N THR A 4 37.91 -11.63 -26.47
CA THR A 4 37.02 -10.80 -27.30
C THR A 4 36.04 -10.04 -26.38
N PRO A 5 35.96 -8.71 -26.44
CA PRO A 5 34.99 -7.95 -25.66
C PRO A 5 33.57 -8.11 -26.25
N ARG A 6 32.60 -8.53 -25.43
CA ARG A 6 31.18 -8.55 -25.79
C ARG A 6 30.42 -7.47 -25.02
N ARG A 7 29.64 -6.65 -25.73
CA ARG A 7 28.58 -5.83 -25.15
C ARG A 7 27.28 -6.62 -25.07
N TRP A 8 26.61 -6.54 -23.94
CA TRP A 8 25.33 -7.21 -23.68
C TRP A 8 24.22 -6.54 -24.52
N ALA A 9 23.62 -7.28 -25.45
CA ALA A 9 22.42 -6.87 -26.16
C ALA A 9 21.26 -7.75 -25.65
N GLY A 10 20.29 -7.13 -24.95
CA GLY A 10 19.10 -7.82 -24.47
C GLY A 10 18.25 -8.36 -25.64
N ARG A 11 17.82 -9.62 -25.54
CA ARG A 11 16.80 -10.23 -26.43
C ARG A 11 15.45 -10.35 -25.73
N PRO A 12 14.34 -10.30 -26.48
CA PRO A 12 12.98 -10.20 -25.94
C PRO A 12 12.49 -11.51 -25.31
N PRO A 13 11.48 -11.47 -24.43
CA PRO A 13 10.94 -12.64 -23.73
C PRO A 13 10.08 -13.52 -24.65
N PRO A 14 9.95 -14.83 -24.34
CA PRO A 14 9.15 -15.78 -25.13
C PRO A 14 7.64 -15.68 -24.83
N ASP A 15 6.84 -16.02 -25.85
CA ASP A 15 5.37 -15.96 -25.89
C ASP A 15 4.69 -16.79 -24.79
N ALA A 16 3.75 -16.16 -24.08
CA ALA A 16 2.93 -16.78 -23.06
C ALA A 16 1.60 -17.30 -23.64
N HIS A 17 1.55 -18.58 -24.01
CA HIS A 17 0.28 -19.28 -24.20
C HIS A 17 -0.09 -20.04 -22.93
N GLY A 18 -0.90 -19.40 -22.08
CA GLY A 18 -1.55 -20.01 -20.92
C GLY A 18 -3.06 -19.82 -20.99
N THR A 19 -3.78 -20.92 -21.18
CA THR A 19 -5.25 -21.01 -21.19
C THR A 19 -5.89 -20.43 -19.93
N VAL A 20 -6.84 -19.51 -20.12
CA VAL A 20 -7.67 -18.88 -19.08
C VAL A 20 -8.63 -19.92 -18.48
N ARG A 21 -8.50 -20.21 -17.18
CA ARG A 21 -9.56 -20.87 -16.39
C ARG A 21 -10.50 -19.79 -15.83
N THR A 22 -11.79 -19.96 -16.06
CA THR A 22 -12.88 -19.17 -15.46
C THR A 22 -13.00 -19.42 -13.95
N PRO A 23 -13.27 -18.39 -13.10
CA PRO A 23 -13.45 -18.58 -11.66
C PRO A 23 -14.85 -19.10 -11.30
N HIS A 24 -14.89 -20.02 -10.34
CA HIS A 24 -16.10 -20.55 -9.67
C HIS A 24 -16.54 -19.57 -8.56
N PRO A 25 -17.84 -19.39 -8.27
CA PRO A 25 -18.29 -18.46 -7.24
C PRO A 25 -18.23 -19.11 -5.85
N ALA A 26 -17.34 -18.58 -4.98
CA ALA A 26 -17.37 -18.56 -3.50
C ALA A 26 -15.97 -18.77 -2.91
N ASP A 27 -15.11 -17.75 -2.96
CA ASP A 27 -13.84 -17.76 -2.23
C ASP A 27 -14.01 -17.14 -0.84
N PHE A 28 -13.76 -17.95 0.19
CA PHE A 28 -13.52 -17.46 1.55
C PHE A 28 -12.06 -16.99 1.65
N ARG A 29 -11.81 -15.77 2.14
CA ARG A 29 -10.45 -15.26 2.37
C ARG A 29 -10.18 -15.05 3.85
N ILE A 30 -9.05 -15.58 4.31
CA ILE A 30 -8.53 -15.43 5.67
C ILE A 30 -7.59 -14.21 5.69
N ILE A 31 -7.79 -13.30 6.63
CA ILE A 31 -6.97 -12.10 6.84
C ILE A 31 -6.14 -12.29 8.12
N HIS A 32 -4.87 -11.86 8.10
CA HIS A 32 -3.96 -11.94 9.23
C HIS A 32 -4.39 -11.05 10.40
N LEU A 33 -4.30 -11.60 11.62
CA LEU A 33 -4.67 -10.94 12.87
C LEU A 33 -3.50 -11.04 13.86
N THR A 34 -3.03 -9.91 14.38
CA THR A 34 -1.94 -9.86 15.37
C THR A 34 -2.47 -9.94 16.80
N ARG A 35 -1.93 -10.86 17.60
CA ARG A 35 -2.17 -10.94 19.05
C ARG A 35 -1.07 -10.16 19.80
N ARG A 36 -1.47 -9.29 20.73
CA ARG A 36 -0.61 -8.90 21.87
C ARG A 36 -1.01 -9.77 23.05
N ALA A 37 -0.08 -10.57 23.56
CA ALA A 37 -0.22 -11.26 24.85
C ALA A 37 0.71 -10.56 25.84
N CYS A 38 0.12 -9.94 26.87
CA CYS A 38 0.83 -9.56 28.09
C CYS A 38 1.00 -10.80 28.95
N LEU A 39 2.22 -11.05 29.44
CA LEU A 39 2.47 -11.95 30.56
C LEU A 39 3.33 -11.19 31.57
N ALA A 40 2.77 -10.98 32.76
CA ALA A 40 3.46 -10.50 33.93
C ALA A 40 3.42 -11.59 35.01
N GLY A 41 4.56 -11.80 35.66
CA GLY A 41 4.68 -12.37 37.01
C GLY A 41 5.17 -13.81 37.09
N ILE A 42 6.38 -14.00 37.63
CA ILE A 42 6.61 -14.53 38.99
C ILE A 42 8.09 -14.30 39.39
N LEU A 43 8.28 -13.80 40.61
CA LEU A 43 9.54 -13.60 41.33
C LEU A 43 10.21 -14.92 41.75
N LEU A 44 11.54 -14.95 41.76
CA LEU A 44 12.30 -15.56 42.86
C LEU A 44 13.70 -14.94 42.97
N ALA A 45 14.06 -14.58 44.20
CA ALA A 45 15.24 -13.82 44.58
C ALA A 45 16.49 -14.71 44.76
N ALA A 46 17.67 -14.16 44.46
CA ALA A 46 18.91 -14.46 45.17
C ALA A 46 19.91 -13.31 44.95
N ALA A 47 20.53 -12.86 46.05
CA ALA A 47 21.41 -11.72 46.16
C ALA A 47 22.86 -12.02 45.79
N ALA A 48 23.60 -11.02 45.28
CA ALA A 48 24.99 -10.73 45.62
C ALA A 48 25.42 -9.37 45.02
N GLU A 49 26.10 -8.58 45.84
CA GLU A 49 26.58 -7.20 45.64
C GLU A 49 27.93 -7.11 44.85
N PRO A 50 28.45 -5.89 44.54
CA PRO A 50 29.04 -5.57 43.25
C PRO A 50 30.58 -5.51 43.23
N LEU A 51 31.17 -5.60 42.04
CA LEU A 51 32.56 -5.21 41.79
C LEU A 51 32.60 -4.06 40.78
N ARG A 52 32.88 -2.86 41.30
CA ARG A 52 33.33 -1.68 40.56
C ARG A 52 34.74 -1.93 40.03
N ALA A 53 34.92 -1.81 38.72
CA ALA A 53 36.20 -1.44 38.12
C ALA A 53 35.91 -0.44 36.99
N GLN A 54 36.44 0.77 37.15
CA GLN A 54 36.42 1.85 36.17
C GLN A 54 37.56 1.65 35.16
N SER A 55 37.28 1.82 33.87
CA SER A 55 38.24 2.32 32.88
C SER A 55 37.48 2.92 31.68
N PRO A 56 38.06 3.92 30.99
CA PRO A 56 37.30 4.88 30.20
C PRO A 56 37.30 4.51 28.71
N GLU A 57 36.13 4.31 28.13
CA GLU A 57 35.97 4.26 26.67
C GLU A 57 35.02 5.36 26.20
N HIS A 58 35.53 6.21 25.32
CA HIS A 58 34.76 7.14 24.52
C HIS A 58 33.75 6.36 23.65
N SER A 59 32.46 6.50 23.95
CA SER A 59 31.37 6.10 23.05
C SER A 59 30.66 7.34 22.50
N PRO A 60 30.47 7.46 21.18
CA PRO A 60 29.66 8.50 20.57
C PRO A 60 28.20 8.09 20.67
N SER A 61 27.54 8.44 21.78
CA SER A 61 26.11 8.23 21.97
C SER A 61 25.41 9.58 22.18
N ASP A 62 25.22 10.32 21.09
CA ASP A 62 24.28 11.44 21.01
C ASP A 62 23.89 11.64 19.54
N SER A 63 22.96 10.82 19.03
CA SER A 63 22.18 11.09 17.80
C SER A 63 21.23 9.95 17.35
N PHE A 64 20.82 9.04 18.24
CA PHE A 64 19.84 7.98 17.89
C PHE A 64 18.68 7.85 18.89
N ALA A 65 18.23 8.97 19.44
CA ALA A 65 17.05 9.05 20.30
C ALA A 65 16.01 10.05 19.77
N ALA A 66 15.52 9.84 18.55
CA ALA A 66 14.39 10.60 18.01
C ALA A 66 13.56 9.83 16.97
N TYR A 67 13.39 8.51 17.13
CA TYR A 67 12.30 7.79 16.47
C TYR A 67 11.67 6.85 17.48
N GLY A 68 10.92 7.44 18.42
CA GLY A 68 9.89 6.69 19.10
C GLY A 68 8.92 6.18 18.05
N THR A 69 8.87 4.87 17.86
CA THR A 69 7.69 4.18 17.32
C THR A 69 6.49 4.67 18.13
N ARG A 70 5.69 5.60 17.59
CA ARG A 70 4.39 5.94 18.16
C ARG A 70 3.50 4.72 17.98
N PRO A 71 3.13 3.99 19.04
CA PRO A 71 2.24 2.84 18.90
C PRO A 71 0.78 3.26 18.68
N ASP A 72 0.47 4.56 18.80
CA ASP A 72 -0.88 5.12 18.80
C ASP A 72 -0.94 6.47 18.06
N ALA A 73 -0.22 6.63 16.94
CA ALA A 73 -0.57 7.69 16.00
C ALA A 73 -1.90 7.32 15.35
N LEU A 74 -2.99 7.58 16.06
CA LEU A 74 -4.33 7.66 15.51
C LEU A 74 -4.20 8.48 14.23
N LEU A 75 -4.36 7.85 13.07
CA LEU A 75 -4.65 8.59 11.85
C LEU A 75 -5.83 9.49 12.24
N ALA A 76 -5.62 10.81 12.20
CA ALA A 76 -6.69 11.74 12.52
C ALA A 76 -7.93 11.32 11.71
N PRO A 77 -9.12 11.31 12.32
CA PRO A 77 -10.31 10.81 11.65
C PRO A 77 -10.46 11.53 10.30
N VAL A 78 -10.64 10.73 9.24
CA VAL A 78 -10.82 11.27 7.88
C VAL A 78 -11.95 12.30 7.95
N PRO A 79 -11.70 13.57 7.55
CA PRO A 79 -12.72 14.61 7.64
C PRO A 79 -13.92 14.19 6.79
N PRO A 80 -15.16 14.52 7.21
CA PRO A 80 -16.35 14.17 6.44
C PRO A 80 -16.23 14.70 5.00
N PRO A 81 -16.89 14.05 4.03
CA PRO A 81 -16.80 14.49 2.65
C PRO A 81 -17.35 15.93 2.55
N ALA A 82 -16.65 16.79 1.79
CA ALA A 82 -17.00 18.20 1.66
C ALA A 82 -18.39 18.43 1.03
N ARG A 83 -18.94 17.41 0.38
CA ARG A 83 -20.29 17.36 -0.18
C ARG A 83 -20.85 15.94 -0.04
N PRO A 84 -22.17 15.73 -0.03
CA PRO A 84 -22.76 14.40 -0.10
C PRO A 84 -22.20 13.61 -1.29
N LEU A 85 -21.87 12.34 -1.07
CA LEU A 85 -21.33 11.45 -2.09
C LEU A 85 -22.47 10.87 -2.93
N SER A 86 -22.23 10.74 -4.24
CA SER A 86 -23.13 10.04 -5.16
C SER A 86 -22.39 8.93 -5.90
N ALA A 87 -23.08 7.85 -6.22
CA ALA A 87 -22.47 6.76 -6.98
C ALA A 87 -22.07 7.24 -8.38
N GLY A 88 -20.85 6.93 -8.81
CA GLY A 88 -20.28 7.39 -10.08
C GLY A 88 -19.52 8.73 -9.97
N ASP A 89 -19.61 9.45 -8.85
CA ASP A 89 -18.83 10.67 -8.65
C ASP A 89 -17.32 10.37 -8.66
N PRO A 90 -16.49 11.27 -9.21
CA PRO A 90 -15.04 11.12 -9.18
C PRO A 90 -14.50 11.22 -7.75
N VAL A 91 -13.51 10.39 -7.44
CA VAL A 91 -12.91 10.31 -6.11
C VAL A 91 -11.82 11.37 -5.96
N ASN A 92 -11.96 12.23 -4.95
CA ASN A 92 -10.89 13.11 -4.50
C ASN A 92 -10.02 12.36 -3.48
N ILE A 93 -8.77 12.05 -3.84
CA ILE A 93 -7.80 11.31 -3.03
C ILE A 93 -6.97 12.20 -2.08
N ALA A 94 -7.12 13.53 -2.16
CA ALA A 94 -6.45 14.47 -1.26
C ALA A 94 -6.67 14.20 0.25
N PRO A 95 -7.86 13.77 0.73
CA PRO A 95 -8.11 13.55 2.16
C PRO A 95 -7.27 12.43 2.79
N TRP A 96 -6.72 11.51 2.00
CA TRP A 96 -5.86 10.41 2.47
C TRP A 96 -4.38 10.65 2.18
N GLY A 97 -4.01 11.87 1.80
CA GLY A 97 -2.63 12.32 1.77
C GLY A 97 -2.35 13.34 2.88
N GLU A 98 -1.09 13.48 3.24
CA GLU A 98 -0.64 14.51 4.16
C GLU A 98 -0.37 15.82 3.41
N ARG A 99 -0.95 16.91 3.93
CA ARG A 99 -0.71 18.26 3.41
C ARG A 99 0.61 18.79 3.93
N THR A 100 1.41 19.37 3.04
CA THR A 100 2.73 19.91 3.40
C THR A 100 3.19 20.99 2.43
N SER A 101 4.33 21.60 2.75
CA SER A 101 5.04 22.61 1.96
C SER A 101 6.52 22.26 1.98
N TRP A 102 7.19 22.37 0.83
CA TRP A 102 8.61 22.05 0.68
C TRP A 102 9.46 23.27 0.33
N ASP A 103 8.85 24.42 0.05
CA ASP A 103 9.55 25.62 -0.43
C ASP A 103 9.22 26.85 0.43
N ASN A 104 9.46 26.74 1.74
CA ASN A 104 9.35 27.83 2.71
C ASN A 104 8.01 28.60 2.62
N GLY A 105 6.90 27.88 2.46
CA GLY A 105 5.56 28.47 2.35
C GLY A 105 5.22 29.07 0.99
N ARG A 106 6.05 28.87 -0.04
CA ARG A 106 5.75 29.22 -1.44
C ARG A 106 4.98 28.14 -2.19
N ASP A 107 4.71 27.00 -1.54
CA ASP A 107 3.95 25.91 -2.12
C ASP A 107 2.92 25.36 -1.17
N VAL A 108 1.86 24.80 -1.75
CA VAL A 108 0.91 23.93 -1.07
C VAL A 108 0.87 22.63 -1.82
N GLY A 109 1.05 21.51 -1.12
CA GLY A 109 0.92 20.21 -1.75
C GLY A 109 0.55 19.09 -0.82
N ILE A 110 0.49 17.90 -1.40
CA ILE A 110 0.00 16.68 -0.79
C ILE A 110 0.97 15.56 -1.13
N TYR A 111 1.25 14.69 -0.16
CA TYR A 111 1.93 13.43 -0.41
C TYR A 111 1.20 12.24 0.18
N TRP A 112 1.40 11.05 -0.39
CA TRP A 112 0.78 9.79 0.01
C TRP A 112 1.85 8.72 0.27
N GLU A 113 1.52 7.71 1.09
CA GLU A 113 2.35 6.52 1.30
C GLU A 113 2.56 5.65 0.08
N ASP A 114 1.58 5.59 -0.82
CA ASP A 114 1.66 4.85 -2.07
C ASP A 114 1.51 5.79 -3.27
N PRO A 115 2.13 5.49 -4.42
CA PRO A 115 1.95 6.27 -5.63
C PRO A 115 0.48 6.23 -6.09
N ARG A 116 -0.05 7.41 -6.46
CA ARG A 116 -1.42 7.60 -6.91
C ARG A 116 -1.47 8.01 -8.36
N ASP A 117 -2.44 7.50 -9.11
CA ASP A 117 -2.73 7.98 -10.46
C ASP A 117 -3.54 9.28 -10.37
N VAL A 118 -2.89 10.41 -10.65
CA VAL A 118 -3.51 11.74 -10.59
C VAL A 118 -3.94 12.20 -11.98
N PHE A 119 -5.25 12.37 -12.17
CA PHE A 119 -5.86 12.77 -13.44
C PHE A 119 -6.24 14.25 -13.48
N ARG A 120 -6.57 14.84 -12.33
CA ARG A 120 -7.05 16.23 -12.26
C ARG A 120 -6.77 16.83 -10.89
N VAL A 121 -6.37 18.09 -10.85
CA VAL A 121 -6.19 18.86 -9.61
C VAL A 121 -7.11 20.07 -9.64
N VAL A 122 -7.86 20.29 -8.56
CA VAL A 122 -8.76 21.44 -8.42
C VAL A 122 -8.36 22.23 -7.19
N VAL A 123 -8.12 23.51 -7.38
CA VAL A 123 -7.72 24.45 -6.32
C VAL A 123 -8.75 25.55 -6.23
N ALA A 124 -9.30 25.77 -5.05
CA ALA A 124 -10.17 26.91 -4.76
C ALA A 124 -9.42 27.86 -3.82
N PHE A 125 -9.32 29.13 -4.19
CA PHE A 125 -8.63 30.16 -3.41
C PHE A 125 -9.59 30.81 -2.42
N ALA A 126 -9.13 31.08 -1.20
CA ALA A 126 -9.94 31.79 -0.19
C ALA A 126 -10.17 33.25 -0.57
N GLY A 127 -9.20 33.87 -1.24
CA GLY A 127 -9.26 35.22 -1.79
C GLY A 127 -9.15 35.24 -3.33
N PRO A 128 -8.93 36.41 -3.93
CA PRO A 128 -8.62 36.52 -5.36
C PRO A 128 -7.41 35.64 -5.72
N PRO A 129 -7.49 34.83 -6.79
CA PRO A 129 -6.37 34.00 -7.22
C PRO A 129 -5.20 34.88 -7.71
N PRO A 130 -3.94 34.41 -7.58
CA PRO A 130 -2.79 35.12 -8.14
C PRO A 130 -2.84 35.07 -9.68
N ALA A 131 -1.91 35.78 -10.34
CA ALA A 131 -1.77 35.66 -11.79
C ALA A 131 -1.43 34.21 -12.18
N PRO A 132 -2.06 33.61 -13.20
CA PRO A 132 -1.80 32.21 -13.59
C PRO A 132 -0.33 31.89 -13.85
N ALA A 133 0.40 32.82 -14.46
CA ALA A 133 1.83 32.67 -14.76
C ALA A 133 2.73 32.64 -13.51
N SER A 134 2.24 33.04 -12.33
CA SER A 134 2.99 33.00 -11.07
C SER A 134 2.78 31.71 -10.28
N ALA A 135 2.11 30.72 -10.86
CA ALA A 135 1.84 29.44 -10.22
C ALA A 135 2.08 28.28 -11.19
N ARG A 136 2.66 27.18 -10.69
CA ARG A 136 2.96 25.98 -11.48
C ARG A 136 2.50 24.74 -10.74
N LEU A 137 1.68 23.94 -11.40
CA LEU A 137 1.39 22.60 -10.92
C LEU A 137 2.65 21.75 -11.14
N GLN A 138 3.12 21.10 -10.08
CA GLN A 138 4.26 20.21 -10.12
C GLN A 138 3.91 18.85 -9.52
N TRP A 139 4.55 17.81 -10.04
CA TRP A 139 4.46 16.46 -9.50
C TRP A 139 5.86 15.90 -9.23
N TRP A 140 5.95 14.93 -8.33
CA TRP A 140 7.20 14.30 -7.97
C TRP A 140 7.52 13.15 -8.91
N GLN A 141 8.43 13.39 -9.84
CA GLN A 141 8.92 12.38 -10.77
C GLN A 141 10.01 11.56 -10.10
N SER A 142 9.62 10.38 -9.59
CA SER A 142 10.54 9.32 -9.19
C SER A 142 10.73 8.36 -10.38
N GLN A 143 10.20 7.14 -10.33
CA GLN A 143 10.42 6.12 -11.37
C GLN A 143 9.41 6.16 -12.55
N TRP A 144 8.18 6.59 -12.30
CA TRP A 144 7.18 6.74 -13.36
C TRP A 144 7.51 7.96 -14.24
N PRO A 145 7.33 7.91 -15.58
CA PRO A 145 6.69 6.87 -16.40
C PRO A 145 7.62 5.78 -16.94
N GLU A 146 8.91 5.77 -16.59
CA GLU A 146 9.87 4.82 -17.14
C GLU A 146 9.64 3.40 -16.58
N ARG A 147 9.30 3.30 -15.28
CA ARG A 147 8.84 2.06 -14.64
C ARG A 147 7.35 2.15 -14.33
N ARG A 148 6.61 1.13 -14.73
CA ARG A 148 5.14 1.12 -14.74
C ARG A 148 4.61 -0.22 -14.24
N ILE A 149 3.55 -0.16 -13.45
CA ILE A 149 2.68 -1.32 -13.21
C ILE A 149 1.59 -1.29 -14.28
N PRO A 150 1.33 -2.40 -14.99
CA PRO A 150 0.20 -2.49 -15.90
C PRO A 150 -1.12 -2.19 -15.20
N ARG A 151 -2.06 -1.55 -15.89
CA ARG A 151 -3.34 -1.14 -15.29
C ARG A 151 -4.47 -2.14 -15.52
N ASP A 152 -4.36 -2.93 -16.57
CA ASP A 152 -5.40 -3.79 -17.13
C ASP A 152 -5.28 -5.25 -16.70
N HIS A 153 -4.14 -5.67 -16.16
CA HIS A 153 -3.91 -7.01 -15.65
C HIS A 153 -3.15 -7.00 -14.32
N PRO A 154 -3.33 -8.04 -13.48
CA PRO A 154 -2.55 -8.16 -12.24
C PRO A 154 -1.06 -8.15 -12.56
N SER A 155 -0.29 -7.40 -11.77
CA SER A 155 1.16 -7.61 -11.78
C SER A 155 1.44 -9.05 -11.30
N GLY A 156 2.39 -9.74 -11.94
CA GLY A 156 2.69 -11.15 -11.63
C GLY A 156 3.14 -11.39 -10.19
N ALA A 157 3.59 -12.60 -9.87
CA ALA A 157 4.28 -12.89 -8.61
C ALA A 157 5.81 -12.84 -8.80
N GLY A 158 6.56 -12.35 -7.82
CA GLY A 158 8.03 -12.30 -7.86
C GLY A 158 8.57 -10.89 -8.06
N GLU A 159 9.21 -10.63 -9.21
CA GLU A 159 9.91 -9.37 -9.52
C GLU A 159 9.01 -8.13 -9.40
N SER A 160 7.72 -8.27 -9.70
CA SER A 160 6.68 -7.25 -9.56
C SER A 160 6.45 -6.75 -8.13
N GLY A 161 6.60 -7.61 -7.12
CA GLY A 161 6.45 -7.24 -5.71
C GLY A 161 7.65 -6.46 -5.16
N TRP A 162 8.77 -6.47 -5.88
CA TRP A 162 9.99 -5.73 -5.56
C TRP A 162 10.26 -4.60 -6.57
N LEU A 163 9.30 -4.30 -7.44
CA LEU A 163 9.42 -3.18 -8.36
C LEU A 163 9.54 -1.89 -7.55
N ASP A 164 10.58 -1.12 -7.85
CA ASP A 164 10.68 0.26 -7.40
C ASP A 164 9.62 1.08 -8.14
N ILE A 165 8.50 1.33 -7.44
CA ILE A 165 7.32 2.04 -7.93
C ILE A 165 7.34 3.53 -7.57
N GLY A 166 8.43 3.99 -6.94
CA GLY A 166 8.60 5.36 -6.50
C GLY A 166 9.16 5.45 -5.09
N ASP A 167 9.78 6.60 -4.81
CA ASP A 167 10.40 6.91 -3.53
C ASP A 167 10.17 8.40 -3.22
N TRP A 168 9.87 8.72 -1.96
CA TRP A 168 9.64 10.09 -1.49
C TRP A 168 10.86 11.00 -1.54
N TYR A 169 12.06 10.43 -1.40
CA TYR A 169 13.33 11.11 -1.27
C TYR A 169 14.13 11.08 -2.57
N ARG A 170 13.96 10.04 -3.39
CA ARG A 170 14.65 9.87 -4.67
C ARG A 170 13.73 10.20 -5.85
N GLY A 171 13.84 11.43 -6.31
CA GLY A 171 13.09 11.95 -7.45
C GLY A 171 13.37 13.43 -7.65
N ARG A 172 12.57 14.08 -8.49
CA ARG A 172 12.63 15.52 -8.72
C ARG A 172 11.23 16.09 -8.95
N TRP A 173 11.03 17.34 -8.56
CA TRP A 173 9.85 18.07 -8.97
C TRP A 173 9.91 18.36 -10.48
N ARG A 174 8.80 18.10 -11.17
CA ARG A 174 8.63 18.39 -12.59
C ARG A 174 7.38 19.25 -12.79
N ASP A 175 7.51 20.31 -13.60
CA ASP A 175 6.37 21.12 -14.05
C ASP A 175 5.44 20.21 -14.87
N ALA A 176 4.17 20.17 -14.47
CA ALA A 176 3.14 19.37 -15.12
C ALA A 176 2.71 20.02 -16.44
N ASP A 177 2.64 19.22 -17.51
CA ASP A 177 1.96 19.61 -18.73
C ASP A 177 0.44 19.40 -18.54
N ALA A 178 -0.25 20.50 -18.23
CA ALA A 178 -1.68 20.49 -17.92
C ALA A 178 -2.39 21.70 -18.51
N GLN A 179 -3.62 21.47 -18.98
CA GLN A 179 -4.56 22.52 -19.31
C GLN A 179 -5.09 23.13 -18.01
N LEU A 180 -4.95 24.45 -17.88
CA LEU A 180 -5.53 25.23 -16.79
C LEU A 180 -6.84 25.86 -17.25
N GLN A 181 -7.93 25.53 -16.55
CA GLN A 181 -9.23 26.18 -16.65
C GLN A 181 -9.48 27.02 -15.41
N ILE A 182 -9.92 28.26 -15.58
CA ILE A 182 -10.16 29.22 -14.50
C ILE A 182 -11.63 29.59 -14.50
N ASP A 183 -12.30 29.35 -13.37
CA ASP A 183 -13.68 29.77 -13.12
C ASP A 183 -13.72 30.54 -11.79
N GLY A 184 -13.75 31.87 -11.88
CA GLY A 184 -13.68 32.76 -10.72
C GLY A 184 -12.45 32.50 -9.83
N ARG A 185 -12.68 31.92 -8.65
CA ARG A 185 -11.64 31.58 -7.66
C ARG A 185 -11.23 30.09 -7.71
N THR A 186 -11.68 29.35 -8.70
CA THR A 186 -11.40 27.93 -8.84
C THR A 186 -10.58 27.67 -10.08
N TRP A 187 -9.43 27.03 -9.87
CA TRP A 187 -8.53 26.59 -10.92
C TRP A 187 -8.60 25.09 -11.04
N THR A 188 -8.85 24.60 -12.26
CA THR A 188 -8.86 23.18 -12.59
C THR A 188 -7.72 22.89 -13.55
N TYR A 189 -6.82 22.00 -13.13
CA TYR A 189 -5.75 21.47 -13.94
C TYR A 189 -6.12 20.07 -14.42
N VAL A 190 -6.21 19.89 -15.73
CA VAL A 190 -6.36 18.57 -16.37
C VAL A 190 -5.09 18.28 -17.13
N PHE A 191 -4.46 17.15 -16.87
CA PHE A 191 -3.19 16.85 -17.50
C PHE A 191 -3.35 16.53 -18.99
N HIS A 192 -2.43 17.02 -19.81
CA HIS A 192 -2.27 16.52 -21.18
C HIS A 192 -1.64 15.12 -21.16
N HIS A 193 -1.58 14.44 -22.30
CA HIS A 193 -0.86 13.17 -22.40
C HIS A 193 0.62 13.37 -22.03
N VAL A 194 1.18 12.46 -21.21
CA VAL A 194 2.55 12.57 -20.67
C VAL A 194 3.62 12.67 -21.75
N ASN A 195 3.37 12.08 -22.92
CA ASN A 195 4.26 12.10 -24.06
C ASN A 195 4.07 13.30 -25.00
N ALA A 196 3.20 14.25 -24.68
CA ALA A 196 3.03 15.48 -25.46
C ALA A 196 4.26 16.39 -25.30
N THR A 197 4.54 16.80 -24.06
CA THR A 197 5.65 17.73 -23.75
C THR A 197 6.66 17.15 -22.76
N GLU A 198 6.21 16.43 -21.73
CA GLU A 198 7.08 16.01 -20.62
C GLU A 198 8.05 14.88 -21.02
N PHE A 199 7.58 13.93 -21.82
CA PHE A 199 8.34 12.76 -22.28
C PHE A 199 8.06 12.41 -23.76
N PRO A 200 8.41 13.29 -24.72
CA PRO A 200 8.11 13.10 -26.14
C PRO A 200 8.72 11.83 -26.76
N GLN A 201 9.72 11.24 -26.11
CA GLN A 201 10.32 9.97 -26.51
C GLN A 201 9.42 8.74 -26.28
N LEU A 202 8.41 8.84 -25.40
CA LEU A 202 7.50 7.73 -25.05
C LEU A 202 6.35 7.61 -26.06
N LYS A 203 6.67 7.22 -27.28
CA LYS A 203 5.71 7.18 -28.41
C LYS A 203 4.55 6.20 -28.20
N ASP A 204 4.76 5.14 -27.42
CA ASP A 204 3.80 4.07 -27.13
C ASP A 204 3.00 4.32 -25.83
N PHE A 205 3.22 5.43 -25.14
CA PHE A 205 2.62 5.68 -23.84
C PHE A 205 2.08 7.11 -23.69
N SER A 206 0.81 7.26 -24.02
CA SER A 206 0.08 8.52 -23.94
C SER A 206 -0.85 8.56 -22.72
N ALA A 207 -0.31 8.49 -21.50
CA ALA A 207 -1.12 8.57 -20.28
C ALA A 207 -1.62 10.00 -19.99
N PRO A 208 -2.94 10.24 -19.83
CA PRO A 208 -3.50 11.56 -19.46
C PRO A 208 -3.51 11.79 -17.93
N TYR A 209 -2.59 11.14 -17.20
CA TYR A 209 -2.47 11.19 -15.74
C TYR A 209 -1.01 11.08 -15.35
N ARG A 210 -0.67 11.39 -14.09
CA ARG A 210 0.69 11.21 -13.50
C ARG A 210 0.57 10.22 -12.35
N THR A 211 1.31 9.11 -12.40
CA THR A 211 1.48 8.25 -11.23
C THR A 211 2.56 8.86 -10.34
N THR A 212 2.18 9.35 -9.16
CA THR A 212 3.08 10.12 -8.29
C THR A 212 2.74 9.93 -6.81
N MET A 213 3.75 10.03 -5.95
CA MET A 213 3.55 10.08 -4.49
C MET A 213 3.37 11.50 -3.97
N LYS A 214 3.65 12.54 -4.78
CA LYS A 214 3.51 13.95 -4.38
C LYS A 214 3.01 14.83 -5.51
N VAL A 215 2.20 15.81 -5.16
CA VAL A 215 1.77 16.89 -6.04
C VAL A 215 1.78 18.21 -5.28
N ARG A 216 2.13 19.30 -5.94
CA ARG A 216 2.09 20.63 -5.34
C ARG A 216 1.71 21.70 -6.35
N LEU A 217 1.17 22.80 -5.84
CA LEU A 217 1.11 24.07 -6.56
C LEU A 217 2.20 24.97 -6.00
N LEU A 218 3.20 25.29 -6.82
CA LEU A 218 4.32 26.15 -6.48
C LEU A 218 4.05 27.57 -6.98
N PHE A 219 4.23 28.57 -6.12
CA PHE A 219 4.02 29.98 -6.44
C PHE A 219 5.36 30.73 -6.52
N SER A 220 5.43 31.80 -7.33
CA SER A 220 6.63 32.65 -7.44
C SER A 220 6.96 33.35 -6.11
N HIS A 221 5.94 33.59 -5.29
CA HIS A 221 6.02 34.23 -3.97
C HIS A 221 5.31 33.35 -2.93
N THR A 222 5.02 33.89 -1.76
CA THR A 222 4.26 33.19 -0.70
C THR A 222 2.96 32.62 -1.25
N ALA A 223 2.66 31.37 -0.90
CA ALA A 223 1.44 30.71 -1.33
C ALA A 223 0.21 31.43 -0.75
N PRO A 224 -0.81 31.75 -1.57
CA PRO A 224 -2.06 32.31 -1.08
C PRO A 224 -2.84 31.27 -0.26
N ALA A 225 -3.71 31.75 0.62
CA ALA A 225 -4.61 30.88 1.36
C ALA A 225 -5.59 30.17 0.41
N LEU A 226 -5.66 28.84 0.54
CA LEU A 226 -6.58 28.00 -0.24
C LEU A 226 -7.80 27.65 0.60
N GLN A 227 -8.98 27.72 -0.02
CA GLN A 227 -10.20 27.14 0.53
C GLN A 227 -10.19 25.62 0.38
N SER A 228 -9.69 25.10 -0.75
CA SER A 228 -9.53 23.65 -0.95
C SER A 228 -8.44 23.32 -1.95
N PHE A 229 -7.76 22.20 -1.72
CA PHE A 229 -6.84 21.55 -2.65
C PHE A 229 -7.34 20.12 -2.85
N GLN A 230 -7.89 19.82 -4.02
CA GLN A 230 -8.47 18.52 -4.36
C GLN A 230 -7.67 17.86 -5.47
N VAL A 231 -7.48 16.55 -5.36
CA VAL A 231 -6.70 15.74 -6.29
C VAL A 231 -7.58 14.55 -6.66
N PHE A 232 -7.86 14.36 -7.94
CA PHE A 232 -8.75 13.33 -8.43
C PHE A 232 -7.98 12.25 -9.18
N SER A 233 -8.29 11.00 -8.86
CA SER A 233 -7.93 9.84 -9.66
C SER A 233 -9.06 9.49 -10.64
N ASP A 234 -8.93 8.37 -11.33
CA ASP A 234 -10.00 7.80 -12.17
C ASP A 234 -10.94 6.86 -11.40
N SER A 235 -10.74 6.75 -10.09
CA SER A 235 -11.66 6.02 -9.21
C SER A 235 -13.00 6.75 -9.13
N THR A 236 -14.07 5.96 -9.05
CA THR A 236 -15.44 6.45 -8.84
C THR A 236 -16.02 5.95 -7.54
N TRP A 237 -16.92 6.73 -6.94
CA TRP A 237 -17.62 6.31 -5.74
C TRP A 237 -18.65 5.23 -6.04
N ARG A 238 -18.66 4.19 -5.22
CA ARG A 238 -19.70 3.18 -5.09
C ARG A 238 -20.09 3.06 -3.63
N SER A 239 -21.21 2.41 -3.35
CA SER A 239 -21.60 2.13 -1.97
C SER A 239 -22.20 0.74 -1.83
N THR A 240 -22.08 0.20 -0.62
CA THR A 240 -22.73 -1.03 -0.20
C THR A 240 -23.17 -0.91 1.25
N ASP A 241 -24.32 -1.46 1.57
CA ASP A 241 -24.76 -1.60 2.95
C ASP A 241 -24.14 -2.88 3.52
N VAL A 242 -23.44 -2.75 4.65
CA VAL A 242 -22.67 -3.81 5.30
C VAL A 242 -23.26 -4.12 6.66
N ARG A 243 -23.35 -5.41 6.98
CA ARG A 243 -23.67 -5.94 8.31
C ARG A 243 -22.39 -6.51 8.93
N LEU A 244 -22.05 -6.04 10.12
CA LEU A 244 -20.92 -6.47 10.91
C LEU A 244 -21.44 -7.10 12.20
N GLU A 245 -21.17 -8.39 12.40
CA GLU A 245 -21.60 -9.14 13.58
C GLU A 245 -20.41 -9.70 14.34
N TRP A 246 -20.55 -9.75 15.67
CA TRP A 246 -19.55 -10.28 16.60
C TRP A 246 -20.19 -11.04 17.76
N GLY A 247 -19.34 -11.70 18.56
CA GLY A 247 -19.76 -12.48 19.73
C GLY A 247 -20.07 -13.95 19.42
N GLY A 248 -19.78 -14.43 18.21
CA GLY A 248 -19.99 -15.83 17.80
C GLY A 248 -19.16 -16.86 18.59
N THR A 249 -18.20 -16.40 19.42
CA THR A 249 -17.39 -17.22 20.35
C THR A 249 -17.59 -16.83 21.82
N ALA A 250 -18.53 -15.92 22.13
CA ALA A 250 -18.69 -15.33 23.45
C ALA A 250 -19.38 -16.28 24.46
N VAL A 251 -18.76 -17.41 24.78
CA VAL A 251 -19.26 -18.32 25.84
C VAL A 251 -19.26 -17.60 27.20
N ASN A 252 -18.22 -16.82 27.45
CA ASN A 252 -18.09 -15.89 28.57
C ASN A 252 -18.37 -14.45 28.10
N SER A 253 -18.54 -13.52 29.05
CA SER A 253 -18.75 -12.11 28.70
C SER A 253 -17.54 -11.55 27.96
N GLN A 254 -17.76 -10.98 26.79
CA GLN A 254 -16.78 -10.25 26.00
C GLN A 254 -17.22 -8.78 25.86
N SER A 255 -16.26 -7.87 25.84
CA SER A 255 -16.48 -6.46 25.50
C SER A 255 -15.97 -6.23 24.08
N TRP A 256 -16.88 -5.77 23.23
CA TRP A 256 -16.65 -5.42 21.84
C TRP A 256 -16.76 -3.92 21.61
N ASP A 257 -16.56 -3.12 22.65
CA ASP A 257 -16.50 -1.66 22.52
C ASP A 257 -15.45 -1.30 21.47
N GLY A 258 -15.80 -0.41 20.55
CA GLY A 258 -15.00 -0.19 19.35
C GLY A 258 -15.50 0.92 18.45
N HIS A 259 -14.83 1.09 17.31
CA HIS A 259 -15.18 2.04 16.25
C HIS A 259 -14.74 1.56 14.87
N LEU A 260 -15.24 2.22 13.82
CA LEU A 260 -14.80 2.00 12.45
C LEU A 260 -13.81 3.07 11.98
N GLU A 261 -12.72 2.61 11.36
CA GLU A 261 -11.77 3.41 10.60
C GLU A 261 -11.90 3.08 9.11
N THR A 262 -11.67 4.08 8.26
CA THR A 262 -11.68 3.91 6.81
C THR A 262 -10.41 4.46 6.19
N PHE A 263 -9.84 3.71 5.26
CA PHE A 263 -8.82 4.16 4.33
C PHE A 263 -9.43 4.28 2.94
N ASN A 264 -9.18 5.38 2.23
CA ASN A 264 -9.76 5.67 0.91
C ASN A 264 -11.28 5.48 0.82
N GLY A 265 -12.02 5.85 1.85
CA GLY A 265 -13.48 5.74 1.84
C GLY A 265 -14.15 6.35 3.05
N TYR A 266 -15.47 6.25 3.04
CA TYR A 266 -16.34 6.81 4.07
C TYR A 266 -17.33 5.77 4.56
N VAL A 267 -17.78 5.96 5.80
CA VAL A 267 -18.82 5.16 6.43
C VAL A 267 -19.88 6.15 6.92
N ASP A 268 -21.13 5.87 6.59
CA ASP A 268 -22.26 6.68 7.04
C ASP A 268 -22.56 6.40 8.52
N HIS A 269 -23.73 6.82 9.00
CA HIS A 269 -24.13 6.55 10.38
C HIS A 269 -24.23 5.03 10.64
N LEU A 270 -23.93 4.63 11.88
CA LEU A 270 -24.09 3.26 12.33
C LEU A 270 -25.54 3.01 12.75
N GLU A 271 -26.02 1.79 12.58
CA GLU A 271 -27.31 1.34 13.11
C GLU A 271 -27.09 0.07 13.93
N PRO A 272 -27.63 -0.03 15.15
CA PRO A 272 -27.46 -1.22 15.95
C PRO A 272 -28.32 -2.36 15.39
N LEU A 273 -27.79 -3.58 15.36
CA LEU A 273 -28.56 -4.78 15.00
C LEU A 273 -29.35 -5.38 16.18
N GLY A 274 -29.13 -4.89 17.40
CA GLY A 274 -29.77 -5.38 18.61
C GLY A 274 -29.59 -4.45 19.81
N ALA A 275 -30.34 -4.71 20.88
CA ALA A 275 -30.40 -3.86 22.08
C ALA A 275 -29.08 -3.82 22.90
N ASN A 276 -28.14 -4.72 22.61
CA ASN A 276 -26.84 -4.86 23.28
C ASN A 276 -25.73 -4.01 22.62
N VAL A 277 -26.11 -3.05 21.77
CA VAL A 277 -25.20 -2.09 21.15
C VAL A 277 -25.70 -0.68 21.45
N THR A 278 -24.85 0.12 22.09
CA THR A 278 -25.08 1.56 22.28
C THR A 278 -24.12 2.32 21.38
N LEU A 279 -24.65 3.09 20.44
CA LEU A 279 -23.84 3.89 19.53
C LEU A 279 -23.25 5.11 20.25
N GLY A 280 -22.02 5.44 19.90
CA GLY A 280 -21.33 6.66 20.33
C GLY A 280 -21.04 7.59 19.15
N PRO A 281 -20.35 8.72 19.39
CA PRO A 281 -19.89 9.61 18.33
C PRO A 281 -18.84 8.92 17.43
N ASP A 282 -18.51 9.54 16.30
CA ASP A 282 -17.38 9.15 15.44
C ASP A 282 -17.38 7.69 15.00
N ARG A 283 -18.55 7.12 14.73
CA ARG A 283 -18.72 5.71 14.30
C ARG A 283 -18.21 4.72 15.36
N SER A 284 -18.37 5.07 16.64
CA SER A 284 -18.06 4.19 17.77
C SER A 284 -19.31 3.52 18.35
N TRP A 285 -19.08 2.46 19.13
CA TRP A 285 -20.13 1.77 19.88
C TRP A 285 -19.58 1.16 21.17
N LYS A 286 -20.49 0.90 22.11
CA LYS A 286 -20.29 0.02 23.26
C LYS A 286 -21.13 -1.24 23.07
N SER A 287 -20.53 -2.40 23.29
CA SER A 287 -21.21 -3.67 23.16
C SER A 287 -20.64 -4.72 24.10
N ARG A 288 -21.51 -5.37 24.87
CA ARG A 288 -21.17 -6.50 25.73
C ARG A 288 -22.01 -7.70 25.34
N VAL A 289 -21.34 -8.81 25.05
CA VAL A 289 -21.99 -10.04 24.55
C VAL A 289 -21.65 -11.23 25.44
N LYS A 290 -22.61 -12.13 25.62
CA LYS A 290 -22.46 -13.42 26.32
C LYS A 290 -23.53 -14.40 25.84
N ARG A 291 -23.13 -15.46 25.14
CA ARG A 291 -23.99 -16.49 24.54
C ARG A 291 -25.00 -15.96 23.52
N HIS A 292 -24.77 -14.77 23.00
CA HIS A 292 -25.57 -14.14 21.95
C HIS A 292 -24.65 -13.24 21.13
N MET A 293 -25.10 -12.87 19.93
CA MET A 293 -24.36 -11.98 19.04
C MET A 293 -24.86 -10.55 19.16
N ALA A 294 -24.02 -9.62 18.72
CA ALA A 294 -24.41 -8.25 18.46
C ALA A 294 -23.83 -7.84 17.11
N GLY A 295 -24.19 -6.64 16.66
CA GLY A 295 -23.56 -6.07 15.49
C GLY A 295 -24.07 -4.69 15.15
N VAL A 296 -23.49 -4.13 14.10
CA VAL A 296 -23.93 -2.89 13.49
C VAL A 296 -24.16 -3.07 12.00
N ARG A 297 -25.06 -2.26 11.45
CA ARG A 297 -25.22 -2.04 10.02
C ARG A 297 -24.75 -0.64 9.68
N THR A 298 -24.14 -0.48 8.51
CA THR A 298 -23.81 0.84 7.98
C THR A 298 -23.62 0.81 6.47
N ARG A 299 -23.77 1.96 5.83
CA ARG A 299 -23.38 2.16 4.44
C ARG A 299 -21.91 2.52 4.36
N VAL A 300 -21.18 1.80 3.51
CA VAL A 300 -19.78 2.08 3.20
C VAL A 300 -19.70 2.65 1.80
N TRP A 301 -19.12 3.84 1.67
CA TRP A 301 -18.71 4.43 0.40
C TRP A 301 -17.28 4.00 0.09
N PHE A 302 -17.13 3.32 -1.04
CA PHE A 302 -15.86 2.75 -1.47
C PHE A 302 -15.49 3.15 -2.90
N THR A 303 -14.22 3.03 -3.22
CA THR A 303 -13.65 3.38 -4.51
C THR A 303 -13.70 2.20 -5.48
N GLU A 304 -14.08 2.47 -6.72
CA GLU A 304 -13.98 1.53 -7.83
C GLU A 304 -13.12 2.17 -8.92
N SER A 305 -11.94 1.59 -9.19
CA SER A 305 -11.01 2.02 -10.24
C SER A 305 -11.02 1.03 -11.40
N PRO A 306 -10.90 1.49 -12.66
CA PRO A 306 -10.60 0.63 -13.80
C PRO A 306 -9.18 0.05 -13.74
N ASN A 307 -8.25 0.68 -12.99
CA ASN A 307 -6.90 0.15 -12.76
C ASN A 307 -6.94 -0.96 -11.68
N VAL A 308 -6.65 -2.20 -12.06
CA VAL A 308 -6.72 -3.36 -11.14
C VAL A 308 -5.66 -3.31 -10.03
N ASN A 309 -4.56 -2.61 -10.29
CA ASN A 309 -3.44 -2.38 -9.39
C ASN A 309 -3.48 -0.98 -8.75
N SER A 310 -4.63 -0.29 -8.79
CA SER A 310 -4.80 0.99 -8.11
C SER A 310 -4.63 0.84 -6.60
N PHE A 311 -3.93 1.82 -6.00
CA PHE A 311 -3.79 1.93 -4.55
C PHE A 311 -5.02 2.57 -3.89
N ASP A 312 -6.01 3.02 -4.66
CA ASP A 312 -7.16 3.77 -4.14
C ASP A 312 -8.16 2.90 -3.37
N ARG A 313 -7.93 1.58 -3.23
CA ARG A 313 -8.91 0.66 -2.63
C ARG A 313 -9.33 1.07 -1.23
N THR A 314 -10.63 0.95 -0.98
CA THR A 314 -11.20 1.22 0.34
C THR A 314 -11.02 0.04 1.28
N VAL A 315 -10.38 0.29 2.42
CA VAL A 315 -10.26 -0.68 3.51
C VAL A 315 -11.01 -0.16 4.71
N VAL A 316 -11.93 -0.96 5.24
CA VAL A 316 -12.63 -0.69 6.49
C VAL A 316 -11.94 -1.48 7.59
N THR A 317 -11.55 -0.81 8.67
CA THR A 317 -10.94 -1.43 9.84
C THR A 317 -11.85 -1.32 11.03
N VAL A 318 -12.17 -2.46 11.63
CA VAL A 318 -12.85 -2.57 12.91
C VAL A 318 -11.79 -2.52 14.00
N ARG A 319 -11.86 -1.50 14.85
CA ARG A 319 -11.06 -1.40 16.07
C ARG A 319 -11.95 -1.75 17.24
N ALA A 320 -11.69 -2.86 17.93
CA ALA A 320 -12.47 -3.26 19.09
C ALA A 320 -11.61 -3.90 20.16
N ARG A 321 -12.04 -3.80 21.42
CA ARG A 321 -11.28 -4.34 22.57
C ARG A 321 -10.99 -5.84 22.47
N GLN A 322 -11.88 -6.60 21.85
CA GLN A 322 -11.75 -8.06 21.73
C GLN A 322 -10.87 -8.47 20.55
N ALA A 323 -10.98 -7.78 19.41
CA ALA A 323 -10.25 -8.09 18.18
C ALA A 323 -10.28 -6.90 17.22
N ASN A 324 -9.18 -6.69 16.51
CA ASN A 324 -9.11 -5.75 15.39
C ASN A 324 -9.01 -6.53 14.10
N PHE A 325 -9.70 -6.11 13.06
CA PHE A 325 -9.62 -6.71 11.74
C PHE A 325 -10.01 -5.71 10.66
N SER A 326 -9.60 -5.97 9.43
CA SER A 326 -9.93 -5.13 8.29
C SER A 326 -10.59 -5.95 7.19
N PHE A 327 -11.35 -5.30 6.33
CA PHE A 327 -11.94 -5.91 5.15
C PHE A 327 -12.01 -4.94 3.98
N ASP A 328 -11.99 -5.48 2.77
CA ASP A 328 -12.23 -4.72 1.54
C ASP A 328 -13.74 -4.59 1.32
N ALA A 329 -14.23 -3.34 1.29
CA ALA A 329 -15.64 -3.06 1.11
C ALA A 329 -16.14 -3.49 -0.28
N ARG A 330 -15.28 -3.46 -1.30
CA ARG A 330 -15.59 -3.88 -2.66
C ARG A 330 -15.85 -5.38 -2.73
N ASP A 331 -15.07 -6.17 -2.02
CA ASP A 331 -15.26 -7.63 -1.95
C ASP A 331 -16.62 -7.94 -1.33
N VAL A 332 -16.98 -7.27 -0.23
CA VAL A 332 -18.32 -7.40 0.37
C VAL A 332 -19.42 -6.98 -0.60
N ALA A 333 -19.26 -5.86 -1.30
CA ALA A 333 -20.22 -5.41 -2.32
C ALA A 333 -20.45 -6.46 -3.42
N ARG A 334 -19.39 -7.18 -3.80
CA ARG A 334 -19.41 -8.31 -4.77
C ARG A 334 -19.96 -9.61 -4.19
N GLY A 335 -20.39 -9.62 -2.94
CA GLY A 335 -21.02 -10.76 -2.27
C GLY A 335 -20.04 -11.64 -1.49
N ALA A 336 -18.76 -11.25 -1.39
CA ALA A 336 -17.82 -11.94 -0.51
C ALA A 336 -18.24 -11.76 0.95
N ARG A 337 -17.81 -12.71 1.79
CA ARG A 337 -18.09 -12.71 3.23
C ARG A 337 -16.79 -12.82 3.97
N VAL A 338 -16.57 -11.92 4.91
CA VAL A 338 -15.43 -12.02 5.83
C VAL A 338 -15.90 -12.78 7.05
N PHE A 339 -15.59 -14.07 7.07
CA PHE A 339 -15.95 -14.97 8.15
C PHE A 339 -14.70 -15.33 8.94
N ALA A 340 -14.64 -14.89 10.20
CA ALA A 340 -13.52 -15.16 11.11
C ALA A 340 -14.01 -16.00 12.31
N PRO A 341 -14.15 -17.33 12.15
CA PRO A 341 -14.77 -18.20 13.15
C PRO A 341 -14.01 -18.20 14.49
N ALA A 342 -12.68 -18.06 14.46
CA ALA A 342 -11.86 -17.99 15.66
C ALA A 342 -12.15 -16.75 16.52
N TYR A 343 -12.64 -15.68 15.90
CA TYR A 343 -12.98 -14.41 16.55
C TYR A 343 -14.48 -14.24 16.77
N GLY A 344 -15.30 -15.14 16.20
CA GLY A 344 -16.75 -15.03 16.32
C GLY A 344 -17.33 -13.89 15.50
N VAL A 345 -16.71 -13.55 14.37
CA VAL A 345 -17.04 -12.40 13.54
C VAL A 345 -17.56 -12.82 12.17
N LEU A 346 -18.54 -12.08 11.67
CA LEU A 346 -19.03 -12.15 10.29
C LEU A 346 -19.24 -10.74 9.74
N VAL A 347 -18.70 -10.48 8.55
CA VAL A 347 -19.02 -9.29 7.74
C VAL A 347 -19.59 -9.74 6.41
N GLN A 348 -20.70 -9.15 6.01
CA GLN A 348 -21.38 -9.43 4.76
C GLN A 348 -22.27 -8.25 4.35
N ARG A 349 -22.87 -8.31 3.16
CA ARG A 349 -23.88 -7.33 2.75
C ARG A 349 -25.07 -7.34 3.72
N ALA A 350 -25.68 -6.19 3.92
CA ALA A 350 -26.81 -6.05 4.82
C ALA A 350 -28.07 -6.81 4.36
N ASP A 351 -28.20 -7.08 3.06
CA ASP A 351 -29.29 -7.85 2.46
C ASP A 351 -29.06 -9.37 2.49
N ALA A 352 -27.90 -9.84 2.97
CA ALA A 352 -27.64 -11.25 3.15
C ALA A 352 -28.52 -11.84 4.27
N LEU A 353 -29.24 -12.91 3.93
CA LEU A 353 -30.19 -13.58 4.85
C LEU A 353 -29.51 -14.55 5.83
N GLU A 354 -28.33 -15.09 5.48
CA GLU A 354 -27.64 -16.07 6.32
C GLU A 354 -27.19 -15.44 7.65
N THR A 355 -27.37 -16.19 8.73
CA THR A 355 -26.86 -15.85 10.06
C THR A 355 -25.42 -16.35 10.22
N TYR A 356 -24.73 -15.85 11.24
CA TYR A 356 -23.44 -16.42 11.64
C TYR A 356 -23.50 -17.94 11.88
N ALA A 357 -24.60 -18.44 12.45
CA ALA A 357 -24.78 -19.87 12.71
C ALA A 357 -24.84 -20.66 11.40
N ASP A 358 -25.57 -20.15 10.40
CA ASP A 358 -25.69 -20.79 9.07
C ASP A 358 -24.34 -20.82 8.37
N VAL A 359 -23.62 -19.69 8.34
CA VAL A 359 -22.29 -19.59 7.74
C VAL A 359 -21.31 -20.52 8.43
N ARG A 360 -21.35 -20.59 9.77
CA ARG A 360 -20.49 -21.48 10.55
C ARG A 360 -20.82 -22.94 10.32
N ALA A 361 -22.10 -23.31 10.23
CA ALA A 361 -22.52 -24.68 9.94
C ALA A 361 -22.02 -25.12 8.55
N ARG A 362 -22.20 -24.26 7.54
CA ARG A 362 -21.71 -24.51 6.18
C ARG A 362 -20.19 -24.63 6.13
N TRP A 363 -19.46 -23.73 6.79
CA TRP A 363 -18.00 -23.81 6.88
C TRP A 363 -17.52 -25.11 7.54
N LYS A 364 -18.22 -25.60 8.56
CA LYS A 364 -17.92 -26.90 9.19
C LYS A 364 -18.28 -28.10 8.32
N ALA A 365 -19.33 -27.99 7.51
CA ALA A 365 -19.79 -29.06 6.63
C ALA A 365 -18.94 -29.19 5.36
N ALA A 366 -18.33 -28.09 4.93
CA ALA A 366 -17.40 -28.05 3.80
C ALA A 366 -16.08 -27.41 4.23
N PRO A 367 -15.31 -28.05 5.13
CA PRO A 367 -14.02 -27.53 5.52
C PRO A 367 -13.10 -27.59 4.31
N SER A 368 -12.84 -26.45 3.66
CA SER A 368 -11.67 -26.33 2.81
C SER A 368 -10.45 -26.44 3.70
N GLU A 369 -9.51 -27.34 3.40
CA GLU A 369 -8.25 -27.39 4.13
C GLU A 369 -7.61 -25.99 4.12
N PRO A 370 -7.39 -25.37 5.29
CA PRO A 370 -6.73 -24.09 5.33
C PRO A 370 -5.36 -24.22 4.68
N LEU A 371 -4.87 -23.13 4.05
CA LEU A 371 -3.59 -23.14 3.36
C LEU A 371 -2.46 -23.76 4.20
N TYR A 372 -2.44 -23.48 5.50
CA TYR A 372 -1.49 -24.07 6.44
C TYR A 372 -1.62 -25.59 6.60
N GLN A 373 -2.83 -26.14 6.56
CA GLN A 373 -3.02 -27.59 6.65
C GLN A 373 -2.54 -28.27 5.37
N ARG A 374 -2.86 -27.68 4.21
CA ARG A 374 -2.34 -28.13 2.90
C ARG A 374 -0.82 -28.16 2.83
N VAL A 375 -0.12 -27.34 3.62
CA VAL A 375 1.34 -27.36 3.74
C VAL A 375 1.82 -28.61 4.45
N PHE A 376 1.14 -29.07 5.51
CA PHE A 376 1.48 -30.31 6.21
C PHE A 376 1.16 -31.57 5.40
N ASP A 377 0.19 -31.47 4.48
CA ASP A 377 -0.13 -32.54 3.53
C ASP A 377 0.88 -32.60 2.36
N GLN A 378 1.74 -31.58 2.20
CA GLN A 378 2.86 -31.70 1.28
C GLN A 378 3.93 -32.63 1.87
N PRO A 379 4.47 -33.57 1.07
CA PRO A 379 5.61 -34.36 1.51
C PRO A 379 6.75 -33.43 1.94
N GLU A 380 7.47 -33.79 3.01
CA GLU A 380 8.69 -33.09 3.39
C GLU A 380 9.61 -32.99 2.15
N GLN A 381 10.09 -31.78 1.88
CA GLN A 381 10.87 -31.54 0.68
C GLN A 381 12.22 -32.25 0.81
N SER A 382 12.40 -33.34 0.08
CA SER A 382 13.68 -34.05 0.03
C SER A 382 14.71 -33.24 -0.75
N TYR A 383 15.99 -33.49 -0.49
CA TYR A 383 17.08 -32.90 -1.27
C TYR A 383 16.94 -33.17 -2.78
N GLN A 384 16.54 -34.39 -3.15
CA GLN A 384 16.33 -34.77 -4.56
C GLN A 384 15.17 -34.00 -5.20
N ARG A 385 14.05 -33.85 -4.47
CA ARG A 385 12.89 -33.11 -4.98
C ARG A 385 13.18 -31.62 -5.08
N ALA A 386 13.88 -31.06 -4.08
CA ALA A 386 14.37 -29.69 -4.15
C ALA A 386 15.27 -29.48 -5.37
N LEU A 387 16.20 -30.39 -5.66
CA LEU A 387 17.05 -30.32 -6.85
C LEU A 387 16.27 -30.43 -8.16
N ALA A 388 15.24 -31.28 -8.22
CA ALA A 388 14.39 -31.43 -9.41
C ALA A 388 13.47 -30.22 -9.64
N ASP A 389 13.00 -29.60 -8.56
CA ASP A 389 12.16 -28.40 -8.58
C ASP A 389 12.98 -27.11 -8.82
N MET A 390 14.31 -27.17 -8.70
CA MET A 390 15.15 -26.04 -9.12
C MET A 390 14.92 -25.81 -10.61
N PRO A 391 14.60 -24.56 -11.04
CA PRO A 391 14.57 -24.25 -12.46
C PRO A 391 15.91 -24.67 -13.08
N PRO A 392 15.92 -25.22 -14.31
CA PRO A 392 17.13 -25.69 -14.95
C PRO A 392 18.23 -24.65 -14.80
N LYS A 393 19.32 -25.01 -14.11
CA LYS A 393 20.45 -24.11 -13.95
C LYS A 393 20.96 -23.82 -15.34
N ARG A 394 20.69 -22.61 -15.82
CA ARG A 394 21.30 -22.14 -17.06
C ARG A 394 22.81 -22.24 -16.85
N GLN A 395 23.51 -22.62 -17.90
CA GLN A 395 24.95 -22.47 -17.93
C GLN A 395 25.27 -21.02 -17.55
N PHE A 396 25.94 -20.87 -16.41
CA PHE A 396 26.32 -19.60 -15.86
C PHE A 396 27.82 -19.66 -15.65
N TYR A 397 28.49 -18.56 -15.97
CA TYR A 397 29.92 -18.47 -15.84
C TYR A 397 30.34 -18.44 -14.36
N PHE A 398 31.50 -19.00 -14.05
CA PHE A 398 32.11 -18.86 -12.73
C PHE A 398 32.80 -17.51 -12.64
N PRO A 399 32.41 -16.61 -11.71
CA PRO A 399 33.15 -15.39 -11.48
C PRO A 399 34.49 -15.74 -10.82
N VAL A 400 35.59 -15.35 -11.44
CA VAL A 400 36.96 -15.51 -10.96
C VAL A 400 37.58 -14.13 -10.77
N GLY A 401 38.10 -13.88 -9.58
CA GLY A 401 38.81 -12.65 -9.26
C GLY A 401 39.33 -12.68 -7.83
N CYS A 402 40.36 -11.89 -7.56
CA CYS A 402 40.82 -11.68 -6.21
C CYS A 402 39.86 -10.74 -5.47
N GLU A 403 39.68 -10.98 -4.18
CA GLU A 403 39.02 -10.01 -3.30
C GLU A 403 39.75 -8.65 -3.40
N GLY A 404 39.01 -7.57 -3.62
CA GLY A 404 39.57 -6.23 -3.86
C GLY A 404 40.21 -6.02 -5.25
N GLY A 405 40.26 -7.05 -6.10
CA GLY A 405 40.73 -6.95 -7.49
C GLY A 405 39.75 -6.16 -8.37
N ARG A 406 40.28 -5.25 -9.20
CA ARG A 406 39.49 -4.45 -10.16
C ARG A 406 38.98 -5.28 -11.33
N GLN A 407 39.75 -6.28 -11.75
CA GLN A 407 39.39 -7.16 -12.85
C GLN A 407 38.69 -8.40 -12.32
N ARG A 408 37.51 -8.68 -12.87
CA ARG A 408 36.76 -9.89 -12.62
C ARG A 408 36.51 -10.58 -13.96
N PHE A 409 36.81 -11.85 -14.00
CA PHE A 409 36.62 -12.69 -15.17
C PHE A 409 35.40 -13.58 -14.94
N GLY A 410 34.67 -13.86 -16.00
CA GLY A 410 33.76 -14.99 -16.05
C GLY A 410 34.42 -16.13 -16.81
N VAL A 411 34.34 -17.34 -16.27
CA VAL A 411 34.70 -18.57 -16.98
C VAL A 411 33.43 -19.31 -17.32
N GLU A 412 33.10 -19.39 -18.60
CA GLU A 412 31.96 -20.14 -19.11
C GLU A 412 32.16 -21.66 -18.87
N PRO A 413 31.09 -22.47 -18.85
CA PRO A 413 31.20 -23.91 -18.66
C PRO A 413 32.02 -24.65 -19.73
N ASP A 414 32.21 -24.06 -20.91
CA ASP A 414 33.08 -24.58 -21.96
C ASP A 414 34.58 -24.25 -21.75
N GLY A 415 34.91 -23.55 -20.65
CA GLY A 415 36.26 -23.13 -20.30
C GLY A 415 36.69 -21.82 -20.98
N SER A 416 35.85 -21.21 -21.82
CA SER A 416 36.14 -19.89 -22.37
C SER A 416 36.06 -18.84 -21.26
N ALA A 417 37.02 -17.91 -21.25
CA ALA A 417 37.08 -16.84 -20.28
C ALA A 417 36.74 -15.51 -20.94
N PHE A 418 35.95 -14.68 -20.26
CA PHE A 418 35.69 -13.31 -20.64
C PHE A 418 35.94 -12.38 -19.46
N CYS A 419 36.32 -11.14 -19.74
CA CYS A 419 36.38 -10.08 -18.74
C CYS A 419 35.06 -9.31 -18.81
N VAL A 420 34.36 -9.17 -17.70
CA VAL A 420 33.12 -8.38 -17.68
C VAL A 420 33.53 -6.91 -17.57
N ASN A 421 33.53 -6.20 -18.70
CA ASN A 421 33.87 -4.77 -18.75
C ASN A 421 32.62 -3.90 -18.57
N ASP A 422 31.78 -4.25 -17.59
CA ASP A 422 30.48 -3.59 -17.34
C ASP A 422 30.46 -2.83 -16.01
N ARG A 423 31.49 -2.97 -15.18
CA ARG A 423 31.56 -2.32 -13.87
C ARG A 423 32.95 -1.78 -13.57
N ILE A 424 33.06 -0.48 -13.87
CA ILE A 424 34.06 0.47 -13.41
C ILE A 424 35.37 0.44 -14.21
N ASP A 425 35.44 1.26 -15.26
CA ASP A 425 36.69 1.47 -16.02
C ASP A 425 37.77 2.19 -15.16
N GLU A 426 37.39 2.90 -14.08
CA GLU A 426 38.33 3.66 -13.23
C GLU A 426 37.92 3.80 -11.74
N PRO A 427 37.79 2.74 -10.91
CA PRO A 427 37.64 2.94 -9.47
C PRO A 427 38.99 3.34 -8.87
N PRO A 428 39.10 4.52 -8.22
CA PRO A 428 40.29 4.85 -7.46
C PRO A 428 40.51 3.79 -6.37
N GLY A 429 41.73 3.30 -6.27
CA GLY A 429 42.15 2.30 -5.29
C GLY A 429 43.46 2.71 -4.66
N LYS A 430 44.08 1.82 -3.86
CA LYS A 430 45.27 2.16 -3.05
C LYS A 430 46.43 2.77 -3.86
N ASP A 431 46.60 2.35 -5.10
CA ASP A 431 47.69 2.80 -5.99
C ASP A 431 47.27 3.95 -6.94
N THR A 432 46.02 4.42 -6.84
CA THR A 432 45.56 5.60 -7.58
C THR A 432 45.88 6.82 -6.72
N ALA A 433 46.51 7.84 -7.30
CA ALA A 433 46.80 9.08 -6.58
C ALA A 433 45.52 9.61 -5.92
N ARG A 434 45.57 9.86 -4.62
CA ARG A 434 44.47 10.54 -3.92
C ARG A 434 44.35 11.93 -4.50
N ARG A 435 43.20 12.25 -5.12
CA ARG A 435 42.87 13.62 -5.51
C ARG A 435 42.48 14.44 -4.30
#